data_AF-A0A2T4WTP3-F1
#
_entry.id   AF-A0A2T4WTP3-F1
#
_cell.length_a   1.000
_cell.length_b   1.000
_cell.length_c   1.000
_cell.angle_alpha   90.00
_cell.angle_beta   90.00
_cell.angle_gamma   90.00
#
_symmetry.space_group_name_H-M   'P 1'
#
loop_
_entity.id
_entity.type
_entity.pdbx_description
1 polymer ?
#
loop_
_entity_poly.entity_id
_entity_poly.type
_entity_poly.pdbx_seq_one_letter_code
_entity_poly.pdbx_strand_id
1 'polypeptide(L)'
;MKEHIEQQLDKLAKKAMISASVKSPSVDFTSNLMKEIEHVSIGKTIAYKPLISKYGWFGIIAILIGISVYVMLGNVEGSSFIEAIDYSIISNNKLTDVLSGFKFSKIVTYAVGFFGLVFFIQIPLMKHLMNKRLEY
;
A
#
# COMPACT_ATOMS: atom_id res chain seq x y z
N MET A 1 20.02 -27.59 -57.21
CA MET A 1 21.50 -27.50 -57.11
C MET A 1 21.95 -26.28 -56.28
N LYS A 2 21.38 -25.08 -56.48
CA LYS A 2 21.73 -23.87 -55.69
C LYS A 2 21.35 -23.94 -54.20
N GLU A 3 20.19 -24.49 -53.86
CA GLU A 3 19.72 -24.59 -52.47
C GLU A 3 20.64 -25.45 -51.57
N HIS A 4 21.24 -26.51 -52.11
CA HIS A 4 22.18 -27.34 -51.35
C HIS A 4 23.46 -26.58 -51.00
N ILE A 5 23.89 -25.63 -51.83
CA ILE A 5 25.08 -24.81 -51.59
C ILE A 5 24.78 -23.81 -50.46
N GLU A 6 23.61 -23.17 -50.48
CA GLU A 6 23.19 -22.25 -49.41
C GLU A 6 23.07 -22.95 -48.05
N GLN A 7 22.49 -24.15 -48.02
CA GLN A 7 22.40 -24.96 -46.79
C GLN A 7 23.79 -25.37 -46.25
N GLN A 8 24.76 -25.62 -47.13
CA GLN A 8 26.13 -25.92 -46.70
C GLN A 8 26.85 -24.67 -46.19
N LEU A 9 26.66 -23.52 -46.82
CA LEU A 9 27.20 -22.25 -46.35
C LEU A 9 26.62 -21.85 -44.98
N ASP A 10 25.31 -22.02 -44.78
CA ASP A 10 24.66 -21.78 -43.49
C ASP A 10 25.20 -22.72 -42.40
N LYS A 11 25.37 -24.02 -42.71
CA LYS A 11 25.99 -24.98 -41.79
C LYS A 11 27.43 -24.61 -41.43
N LEU A 12 28.21 -24.08 -42.39
CA LEU A 12 29.58 -23.63 -42.14
C LEU A 12 29.60 -22.37 -41.26
N ALA A 13 28.76 -21.38 -41.55
CA ALA A 13 28.63 -20.17 -40.74
C ALA A 13 28.19 -20.48 -39.30
N LYS A 14 27.20 -21.36 -39.14
CA LYS A 14 26.73 -21.83 -37.84
C LYS A 14 27.82 -22.59 -37.08
N LYS A 15 28.57 -23.47 -37.75
CA LYS A 15 29.68 -24.20 -37.13
C LYS A 15 30.81 -23.25 -36.72
N ALA A 16 31.11 -22.24 -37.54
CA ALA A 16 32.09 -21.21 -37.22
C ALA A 16 31.67 -20.37 -36.00
N MET A 17 30.41 -19.93 -35.94
CA MET A 17 29.86 -19.20 -34.77
C MET A 17 29.86 -20.04 -33.49
N ILE A 18 29.57 -21.34 -33.56
CA ILE A 18 29.57 -22.23 -32.38
C ILE A 18 31.01 -22.54 -31.94
N SER A 19 31.94 -22.68 -32.90
CA SER A 19 33.36 -22.93 -32.61
C SER A 19 34.13 -21.70 -32.14
N ALA A 20 33.62 -20.51 -32.47
CA ALA A 20 34.08 -19.27 -31.86
C ALA A 20 33.65 -19.31 -30.40
N SER A 21 34.60 -19.67 -29.53
CA SER A 21 34.41 -19.74 -28.08
C SER A 21 33.62 -18.52 -27.61
N VAL A 22 32.39 -18.74 -27.15
CA VAL A 22 31.61 -17.73 -26.46
C VAL A 22 32.42 -17.41 -25.22
N LYS A 23 33.16 -16.30 -25.26
CA LYS A 23 33.92 -15.79 -24.12
C LYS A 23 32.95 -15.71 -22.96
N SER A 24 33.09 -16.62 -22.01
CA SER A 24 32.38 -16.52 -20.75
C SER A 24 32.71 -15.13 -20.21
N PRO A 25 31.71 -14.36 -19.76
CA PRO A 25 32.00 -13.15 -19.03
C PRO A 25 32.99 -13.47 -17.91
N SER A 26 33.85 -12.50 -17.57
CA SER A 26 34.74 -12.68 -16.42
C SER A 26 33.90 -13.01 -15.19
N VAL A 27 34.48 -13.78 -14.26
CA VAL A 27 33.80 -14.14 -13.00
C VAL A 27 33.31 -12.90 -12.25
N ASP A 28 33.98 -11.76 -12.43
CA ASP A 28 33.65 -10.47 -11.82
C ASP A 28 32.79 -9.55 -12.69
N PHE A 29 32.37 -9.98 -13.89
CA PHE A 29 31.62 -9.15 -14.82
C PHE A 29 30.33 -8.62 -14.19
N THR A 30 29.56 -9.51 -13.55
CA THR A 30 28.33 -9.15 -12.86
C THR A 30 28.60 -8.21 -11.69
N SER A 31 29.67 -8.45 -10.93
CA SER A 31 30.06 -7.61 -9.78
C SER A 31 30.48 -6.21 -10.20
N ASN A 32 31.25 -6.08 -11.29
CA ASN A 32 31.67 -4.79 -11.82
C ASN A 32 30.52 -4.04 -12.50
N LEU A 33 29.62 -4.74 -13.20
CA LEU A 33 28.40 -4.13 -13.70
C LEU A 33 27.54 -3.63 -12.56
N MET A 34 27.28 -4.46 -11.54
CA MET A 34 26.41 -4.08 -10.43
C MET A 34 26.97 -2.87 -9.67
N LYS A 35 28.30 -2.78 -9.49
CA LYS A 35 28.96 -1.59 -8.91
C LYS A 35 28.74 -0.33 -9.75
N GLU A 36 28.89 -0.42 -11.07
CA GLU A 36 28.68 0.73 -11.94
C GLU A 36 27.21 1.13 -12.01
N ILE A 37 26.28 0.16 -12.02
CA ILE A 37 24.83 0.40 -12.04
C ILE A 37 24.34 0.94 -10.69
N GLU A 38 24.97 0.57 -9.57
CA GLU A 38 24.66 1.08 -8.23
C GLU A 38 24.98 2.58 -8.11
N HIS A 39 26.06 3.05 -8.72
CA HIS A 39 26.35 4.49 -8.82
C HIS A 39 25.38 5.22 -9.76
N VAL A 40 24.81 4.51 -10.74
CA VAL A 40 23.71 4.94 -11.60
C VAL A 40 22.37 4.47 -11.01
N SER A 41 22.21 4.50 -9.68
CA SER A 41 20.92 4.29 -9.04
C SER A 41 19.97 5.40 -9.47
N ILE A 42 19.21 5.09 -10.53
CA ILE A 42 17.86 5.54 -10.90
C ILE A 42 17.42 6.70 -10.02
N GLY A 43 17.52 7.90 -10.61
CA GLY A 43 17.47 9.18 -9.93
C GLY A 43 16.48 9.25 -8.77
N LYS A 44 17.00 9.71 -7.63
CA LYS A 44 16.25 10.28 -6.50
C LYS A 44 14.93 9.53 -6.30
N THR A 45 15.06 8.37 -5.65
CA THR A 45 13.97 7.61 -5.03
C THR A 45 12.79 8.53 -4.80
N ILE A 46 11.66 8.28 -5.47
CA ILE A 46 10.47 9.11 -5.33
C ILE A 46 10.10 9.04 -3.85
N ALA A 47 10.61 10.00 -3.08
CA ALA A 47 10.58 9.92 -1.63
C ALA A 47 9.12 10.12 -1.29
N TYR A 48 8.47 9.03 -0.88
CA TYR A 48 7.06 9.02 -0.59
C TYR A 48 6.80 10.02 0.54
N LYS A 49 6.41 11.25 0.16
CA LYS A 49 6.02 12.29 1.10
C LYS A 49 4.58 11.95 1.50
N PRO A 50 4.34 11.49 2.73
CA PRO A 50 2.99 11.13 3.13
C PRO A 50 2.08 12.36 2.99
N LEU A 51 0.91 12.19 2.38
CA LEU A 51 -0.09 13.24 2.16
C LEU A 51 -0.42 14.00 3.46
N ILE A 52 -0.36 13.31 4.60
CA ILE A 52 -0.53 13.88 5.93
C ILE A 52 0.69 13.49 6.76
N SER A 53 1.37 14.51 7.33
CA SER A 53 2.48 14.33 8.25
C SER A 53 2.07 13.48 9.46
N LYS A 54 3.02 12.79 10.11
CA LYS A 54 2.76 12.01 11.33
C LYS A 54 2.05 12.84 12.41
N TYR A 55 2.41 14.12 12.52
CA TYR A 55 1.76 15.07 13.43
C TYR A 55 0.35 15.46 13.00
N GLY A 56 0.07 15.50 11.68
CA GLY A 56 -1.28 15.75 11.16
C GLY A 56 -2.26 14.64 11.51
N TRP A 57 -1.80 13.38 11.47
CA TRP A 57 -2.59 12.23 11.94
C TRP A 57 -2.88 12.31 13.44
N PHE A 58 -1.90 12.75 14.24
CA PHE A 58 -2.09 12.93 15.68
C PHE A 58 -3.13 14.02 15.98
N GLY A 59 -3.13 15.12 15.22
CA GLY A 59 -4.12 16.18 15.32
C GLY A 59 -5.54 15.70 14.98
N ILE A 60 -5.71 14.91 13.91
CA ILE A 60 -7.00 14.33 13.53
C ILE A 60 -7.55 13.43 14.65
N ILE A 61 -6.70 12.56 15.21
CA ILE A 61 -7.08 11.67 16.31
C ILE A 61 -7.45 12.49 17.56
N ALA A 62 -6.67 13.51 17.90
CA ALA A 62 -6.95 14.36 19.06
C ALA A 62 -8.28 15.10 18.93
N ILE A 63 -8.61 15.62 17.74
CA ILE A 63 -9.90 16.27 17.47
C ILE A 63 -11.04 15.25 17.60
N LEU A 64 -10.89 14.06 17.03
CA LEU A 64 -11.90 13.01 17.08
C LEU A 64 -12.19 12.59 18.54
N ILE A 65 -11.14 12.40 19.34
CA ILE A 65 -11.25 12.07 20.76
C ILE A 65 -11.88 13.23 21.53
N GLY A 66 -11.47 14.47 21.25
CA GLY A 66 -12.04 15.66 21.87
C GLY A 66 -13.55 15.78 21.65
N ILE A 67 -14.02 15.55 20.42
CA ILE A 67 -15.45 15.53 20.09
C ILE A 67 -16.14 14.36 20.81
N SER A 68 -15.54 13.17 20.82
CA SER A 68 -16.13 11.99 21.47
C SER A 68 -16.28 12.17 22.99
N VAL A 69 -15.27 12.77 23.64
CA VAL A 69 -15.28 13.11 25.06
C VAL A 69 -16.28 14.22 25.36
N TYR A 70 -16.37 15.24 24.51
CA TYR A 70 -17.35 16.31 24.64
C TYR A 70 -18.79 15.78 24.56
N VAL A 71 -19.08 14.84 23.65
CA VAL A 71 -20.39 14.19 23.54
C VAL A 71 -20.69 13.27 24.74
N MET A 72 -19.67 12.66 25.35
CA MET A 72 -19.83 11.80 26.53
C MET A 72 -20.02 12.58 27.84
N LEU A 73 -19.34 13.72 28.00
CA LEU A 73 -19.40 14.55 29.22
C LEU A 73 -20.51 15.61 29.15
N GLY A 74 -20.82 16.11 27.95
CA GLY A 74 -22.00 16.93 27.74
C GLY A 74 -23.23 16.06 27.89
N ASN A 75 -24.13 16.40 28.82
CA ASN A 75 -25.52 15.99 28.68
C ASN A 75 -26.04 16.71 27.43
N VAL A 76 -25.84 16.09 26.26
CA VAL A 76 -26.40 16.55 25.00
C VAL A 76 -27.89 16.24 25.06
N GLU A 77 -28.61 17.01 25.88
CA GLU A 77 -30.03 17.22 25.70
C GLU A 77 -30.23 17.74 24.28
N GLY A 78 -31.20 17.14 23.60
CA GLY A 78 -31.29 17.07 22.15
C GLY A 78 -31.02 18.36 21.37
N SER A 79 -30.50 18.13 20.17
CA SER A 79 -31.20 18.54 18.94
C SER A 79 -31.08 19.98 18.44
N SER A 80 -29.99 20.72 18.69
CA SER A 80 -29.79 22.00 17.96
C SER A 80 -28.78 21.89 16.81
N PHE A 81 -27.63 21.25 17.02
CA PHE A 81 -26.59 21.15 15.97
C PHE A 81 -26.75 19.96 15.02
N ILE A 82 -27.36 18.86 15.48
CA ILE A 82 -27.57 17.64 14.65
C ILE A 82 -28.86 17.73 13.83
N GLU A 83 -29.87 18.48 14.29
CA GLU A 83 -31.15 18.68 13.58
C GLU A 83 -30.99 19.55 12.32
N ALA A 84 -29.98 20.43 12.27
CA ALA A 84 -29.68 21.24 11.09
C ALA A 84 -29.01 20.45 9.96
N ILE A 85 -28.52 19.23 10.24
CA ILE A 85 -27.99 18.33 9.23
C ILE A 85 -29.15 17.46 8.76
N ASP A 86 -29.58 17.65 7.52
CA ASP A 86 -30.63 16.84 6.92
C ASP A 86 -30.11 15.41 6.68
N TYR A 87 -30.27 14.55 7.67
CA TYR A 87 -29.93 13.12 7.60
C TYR A 87 -30.89 12.32 6.71
N SER A 88 -31.93 12.95 6.15
CA SER A 88 -32.90 12.30 5.26
C SER A 88 -32.24 11.54 4.10
N ILE A 89 -31.09 12.00 3.60
CA ILE A 89 -30.37 11.36 2.50
C ILE A 89 -29.65 10.05 2.93
N ILE A 90 -29.29 9.92 4.21
CA ILE A 90 -28.61 8.74 4.77
C ILE A 90 -29.60 7.81 5.49
N SER A 91 -30.75 8.33 5.93
CA SER A 91 -31.81 7.55 6.57
C SER A 91 -32.84 6.98 5.58
N ASN A 92 -33.20 7.67 4.49
CA ASN A 92 -34.22 7.21 3.52
C ASN A 92 -33.68 6.24 2.45
N ASN A 93 -32.79 5.35 2.83
CA ASN A 93 -32.19 4.36 1.95
C ASN A 93 -32.57 2.97 2.48
N LYS A 94 -33.01 2.07 1.59
CA LYS A 94 -33.38 0.68 1.91
C LYS A 94 -32.34 -0.05 2.78
N LEU A 95 -31.06 0.33 2.67
CA LEU A 95 -29.97 -0.19 3.49
C LEU A 95 -30.11 0.15 4.98
N THR A 96 -30.53 1.38 5.28
CA THR A 96 -30.69 1.89 6.64
C THR A 96 -31.91 1.28 7.32
N ASP A 97 -32.98 1.02 6.56
CA ASP A 97 -34.17 0.27 7.04
C ASP A 97 -33.87 -1.20 7.34
N VAL A 98 -33.01 -1.84 6.55
CA VAL A 98 -32.57 -3.22 6.82
C VAL A 98 -31.64 -3.28 8.03
N LEU A 99 -30.83 -2.25 8.25
CA LEU A 99 -29.89 -2.18 9.37
C LEU A 99 -30.53 -1.70 10.68
N SER A 100 -31.59 -0.89 10.61
CA SER A 100 -32.34 -0.40 11.78
C SER A 100 -33.14 -1.50 12.50
N GLY A 101 -33.51 -2.57 11.78
CA GLY A 101 -34.05 -3.79 12.37
C GLY A 101 -33.03 -4.62 13.16
N PHE A 102 -31.73 -4.34 12.99
CA PHE A 102 -30.65 -5.06 13.65
C PHE A 102 -30.36 -4.47 15.04
N LYS A 103 -30.97 -5.05 16.08
CA LYS A 103 -30.59 -4.74 17.47
C LYS A 103 -29.21 -5.31 17.76
N PHE A 104 -28.18 -4.47 17.65
CA PHE A 104 -26.84 -4.82 18.08
C PHE A 104 -26.83 -5.10 19.58
N SER A 105 -26.43 -6.31 19.97
CA SER A 105 -26.18 -6.65 21.37
C SER A 105 -24.98 -5.85 21.87
N LYS A 106 -25.00 -5.47 23.16
CA LYS A 106 -23.89 -4.74 23.82
C LYS A 106 -22.54 -5.39 23.54
N ILE A 107 -22.49 -6.73 23.51
CA ILE A 107 -21.26 -7.49 23.23
C ILE A 107 -20.71 -7.22 21.81
N VAL A 108 -21.58 -7.09 20.81
CA VAL A 108 -21.18 -6.84 19.41
C VAL A 108 -20.68 -5.41 19.27
N THR A 109 -21.32 -4.45 19.94
CA THR A 109 -20.87 -3.05 19.98
C THR A 109 -19.47 -2.93 20.58
N TYR A 110 -19.21 -3.59 21.72
CA TYR A 110 -17.88 -3.58 22.34
C TYR A 110 -16.84 -4.31 21.46
N ALA A 111 -17.21 -5.43 20.84
CA ALA A 111 -16.32 -6.17 19.96
C ALA A 111 -15.91 -5.36 18.73
N VAL A 112 -16.86 -4.70 18.06
CA VAL A 112 -16.59 -3.85 16.90
C VAL A 112 -15.71 -2.65 17.29
N GLY A 113 -16.00 -2.01 18.43
CA GLY A 113 -15.19 -0.90 18.91
C GLY A 113 -13.73 -1.30 19.22
N PHE A 114 -13.54 -2.41 19.93
CA PHE A 114 -12.21 -2.95 20.24
C PHE A 114 -11.45 -3.35 18.97
N PHE A 115 -12.12 -4.04 18.04
CA PHE A 115 -11.51 -4.47 16.79
C PHE A 115 -11.09 -3.28 15.93
N GLY A 116 -11.92 -2.25 15.86
CA GLY A 116 -11.58 -0.99 15.20
C GLY A 116 -10.33 -0.34 15.79
N LEU A 117 -10.24 -0.27 17.12
CA LEU A 117 -9.08 0.31 17.83
C LEU A 117 -7.79 -0.47 17.53
N VAL A 118 -7.85 -1.81 17.58
CA VAL A 118 -6.72 -2.68 17.24
C VAL A 118 -6.31 -2.50 15.77
N PHE A 119 -7.27 -2.36 14.86
CA PHE A 119 -7.01 -2.14 13.43
C PHE A 119 -6.21 -0.85 13.18
N PHE A 120 -6.52 0.24 13.89
CA PHE A 120 -5.75 1.49 13.80
C PHE A 120 -4.30 1.33 14.29
N ILE A 121 -4.05 0.48 15.29
CA ILE A 121 -2.70 0.16 15.78
C ILE A 121 -1.94 -0.76 14.82
N GLN A 122 -2.63 -1.62 14.06
CA GLN A 122 -2.00 -2.52 13.09
C GLN A 122 -1.37 -1.78 11.91
N ILE A 123 -1.96 -0.66 11.47
CA ILE A 123 -1.45 0.14 10.34
C ILE A 123 -0.01 0.67 10.58
N PRO A 124 0.31 1.34 11.70
CA PRO A 124 1.69 1.78 11.97
C PRO A 124 2.64 0.62 12.23
N LEU A 125 2.19 -0.49 12.81
CA LEU A 125 3.01 -1.68 13.02
C LEU A 125 3.51 -2.26 11.69
N MET A 126 2.62 -2.44 10.72
CA MET A 126 3.01 -2.93 9.39
C MET A 126 3.87 -1.92 8.63
N LYS A 127 3.57 -0.63 8.75
CA LYS A 127 4.41 0.41 8.16
C LYS A 127 5.83 0.38 8.73
N HIS A 128 5.99 0.14 10.02
CA HIS A 128 7.29 0.03 10.65
C HIS A 128 8.06 -1.22 10.19
N LEU A 129 7.40 -2.37 10.12
CA LEU A 129 8.00 -3.62 9.65
C LEU A 129 8.52 -3.51 8.22
N MET A 130 7.74 -2.87 7.33
CA MET A 130 8.09 -2.73 5.92
C MET A 130 9.19 -1.70 5.70
N ASN A 131 9.22 -0.60 6.47
CA ASN A 131 10.32 0.37 6.44
C ASN A 131 11.66 -0.27 6.84
N LYS A 132 11.65 -1.16 7.85
CA LYS A 132 12.84 -1.89 8.29
C LYS A 132 13.35 -2.90 7.25
N ARG A 133 12.48 -3.41 6.37
CA ARG A 133 12.83 -4.38 5.32
C ARG A 133 13.44 -3.72 4.07
N LEU A 134 13.17 -2.43 3.86
CA LEU A 134 13.62 -1.66 2.69
C LEU A 134 14.87 -0.81 2.98
N GLU A 135 15.45 -0.95 4.16
CA GLU A 135 16.67 -0.25 4.62
C GLU A 135 17.92 -1.13 4.42
N TYR A 136 17.96 -1.84 3.29
CA TYR A 136 19.08 -2.66 2.81
C TYR A 136 19.50 -2.17 1.43
#